data_AF-A0A2H4ZBG0-F1
#
_entry.id   AF-A0A2H4ZBG0-F1
#
_cell.length_a   1.000
_cell.length_b   1.000
_cell.length_c   1.000
_cell.angle_alpha   90.00
_cell.angle_beta   90.00
_cell.angle_gamma   90.00
#
_symmetry.space_group_name_H-M   'P 1'
#
loop_
_entity.id
_entity.type
_entity.pdbx_description
1 polymer ?
#
loop_
_entity_poly.entity_id
_entity_poly.type
_entity_poly.pdbx_seq_one_letter_code
_entity_poly.pdbx_strand_id
1 'polypeptide(L)'
;MFSCDWAVKEAEKLVTTCYKYQAYFPTFSEEKQELLNLANQIINNKPAFTAAGFFEVNCRTLFALFGTTTTYFIVIIQFNQM
;
A
#
# COMPACT_ATOMS: atom_id res chain seq x y z
N MET A 1 -10.24 4.63 2.69
CA MET A 1 -8.80 4.88 2.88
C MET A 1 -8.15 3.80 3.73
N PHE A 2 -8.57 3.57 4.98
CA PHE A 2 -7.97 2.52 5.83
C PHE A 2 -8.06 1.11 5.21
N SER A 3 -9.22 0.69 4.72
CA SER A 3 -9.37 -0.62 4.07
C SER A 3 -8.54 -0.76 2.79
N CYS A 4 -8.40 0.32 2.01
CA CYS A 4 -7.55 0.34 0.81
C CYS A 4 -6.08 0.17 1.20
N ASP A 5 -5.60 0.93 2.17
CA ASP A 5 -4.23 0.85 2.70
C ASP A 5 -3.94 -0.54 3.29
N TRP A 6 -4.90 -1.12 4.00
CA TRP A 6 -4.75 -2.46 4.56
C TRP A 6 -4.74 -3.55 3.49
N ALA A 7 -5.61 -3.47 2.47
CA ALA A 7 -5.60 -4.42 1.36
C ALA A 7 -4.25 -4.42 0.61
N VAL A 8 -3.65 -3.24 0.40
CA VAL A 8 -2.31 -3.14 -0.19
C VAL A 8 -1.25 -3.77 0.71
N LYS A 9 -1.29 -3.49 2.01
CA LYS A 9 -0.35 -4.06 2.99
C LYS A 9 -0.49 -5.57 3.12
N GLU A 10 -1.70 -6.11 3.09
CA GLU A 10 -1.92 -7.55 3.18
C GLU A 10 -1.39 -8.25 1.93
N ALA A 11 -1.53 -7.66 0.74
CA ALA A 11 -0.90 -8.18 -0.48
C ALA A 11 0.64 -8.23 -0.37
N GLU A 12 1.28 -7.18 0.16
CA GLU A 12 2.74 -7.18 0.42
C GLU A 12 3.16 -8.25 1.44
N LYS A 13 2.34 -8.46 2.46
CA LYS A 13 2.55 -9.49 3.46
C LYS A 13 2.39 -10.90 2.89
N LEU A 14 1.44 -11.11 1.97
CA LEU A 14 1.29 -12.38 1.25
C LEU A 14 2.53 -12.71 0.42
N VAL A 15 3.09 -11.74 -0.31
CA VAL A 15 4.36 -11.92 -1.05
C VAL A 15 5.49 -12.33 -0.12
N THR A 16 5.64 -11.61 0.99
CA THR A 16 6.66 -11.92 2.02
C THR A 16 6.46 -13.32 2.59
N THR A 17 5.21 -13.73 2.77
CA THR A 17 4.84 -15.06 3.26
C THR A 17 5.22 -16.13 2.24
N CYS A 18 4.95 -15.94 0.95
CA CYS A 18 5.37 -16.85 -0.12
C CYS A 18 6.90 -17.05 -0.11
N TYR A 19 7.67 -15.97 -0.01
CA TYR A 19 9.13 -16.06 0.07
C TYR A 19 9.67 -16.69 1.35
N LYS A 20 8.93 -16.62 2.46
CA LYS A 20 9.28 -17.36 3.68
C LYS A 20 9.01 -18.86 3.49
N TYR A 21 7.85 -19.21 2.93
CA TYR A 21 7.46 -20.61 2.77
C TYR A 21 8.31 -21.34 1.73
N GLN A 22 8.69 -20.68 0.63
CA GLN A 22 9.51 -21.28 -0.42
C GLN A 22 10.87 -21.80 0.12
N ALA A 23 11.37 -21.24 1.23
CA ALA A 23 12.64 -21.61 1.83
C ALA A 23 12.61 -22.98 2.52
N TYR A 24 11.41 -23.50 2.84
CA TYR A 24 11.25 -24.84 3.44
C TYR A 24 11.23 -25.96 2.40
N PHE A 25 11.09 -25.64 1.11
CA PHE A 25 10.97 -26.63 0.06
C PHE A 25 12.29 -26.81 -0.72
N PRO A 26 12.59 -28.03 -1.21
CA PRO A 26 13.77 -28.29 -2.04
C PRO A 26 13.84 -27.40 -3.29
N THR A 27 15.05 -27.15 -3.79
CA THR A 27 15.29 -26.24 -4.93
C THR A 27 14.49 -26.57 -6.19
N PHE A 28 14.24 -27.86 -6.45
CA PHE A 28 13.54 -28.33 -7.65
C PHE A 28 12.14 -28.88 -7.35
N SER A 29 11.54 -28.43 -6.25
CA SER A 29 10.17 -28.81 -5.89
C SER A 29 9.14 -27.97 -6.64
N GLU A 30 8.02 -28.60 -7.00
CA GLU A 30 6.89 -27.94 -7.66
C GLU A 30 6.31 -26.85 -6.75
N GLU A 31 6.22 -27.12 -5.44
CA GLU A 31 5.70 -26.21 -4.43
C GLU A 31 6.51 -24.91 -4.34
N LYS A 32 7.85 -25.01 -4.44
CA LYS A 32 8.71 -23.83 -4.46
C LYS A 32 8.47 -22.98 -5.70
N GLN A 33 8.32 -23.62 -6.86
CA GLN A 33 8.06 -22.94 -8.11
C GLN A 33 6.68 -22.26 -8.08
N GLU A 34 5.66 -22.93 -7.56
CA GLU A 34 4.31 -22.37 -7.41
C GLU A 34 4.26 -21.20 -6.44
N LEU A 35 4.95 -21.26 -5.30
CA LEU A 35 5.06 -20.12 -4.38
C LEU A 35 5.76 -18.91 -5.02
N LEU A 36 6.78 -19.16 -5.83
CA LEU A 36 7.48 -18.10 -6.57
C LEU A 36 6.57 -17.49 -7.66
N ASN A 37 5.83 -18.33 -8.39
CA ASN A 37 4.84 -17.89 -9.38
C ASN A 37 3.76 -17.03 -8.73
N LEU A 38 3.21 -17.46 -7.58
CA LEU A 38 2.22 -16.71 -6.83
C LEU A 38 2.76 -15.35 -6.35
N ALA A 39 3.97 -15.33 -5.78
CA ALA A 39 4.60 -14.08 -5.35
C ALA A 39 4.74 -13.10 -6.54
N ASN A 40 5.19 -13.59 -7.70
CA ASN A 40 5.31 -12.78 -8.91
C ASN A 40 3.95 -12.27 -9.40
N GLN A 41 2.91 -13.11 -9.37
CA GLN A 41 1.56 -12.69 -9.74
C GLN A 41 1.03 -11.57 -8.84
N ILE A 42 1.26 -11.66 -7.53
CA ILE A 42 0.82 -10.64 -6.57
C ILE A 42 1.63 -9.34 -6.77
N ILE A 43 2.93 -9.42 -7.03
CA ILE A 43 3.76 -8.22 -7.30
C ILE A 43 3.31 -7.52 -8.59
N ASN A 44 3.11 -8.28 -9.67
CA ASN A 44 2.73 -7.73 -10.98
C ASN A 44 1.30 -7.19 -10.99
N ASN A 45 0.41 -7.75 -10.16
CA ASN A 45 -0.98 -7.32 -10.03
C ASN A 45 -1.26 -6.68 -8.68
N LYS A 46 -0.26 -5.99 -8.11
CA LYS A 46 -0.39 -5.37 -6.79
C LYS A 46 -1.62 -4.45 -6.79
N PRO A 47 -2.55 -4.60 -5.83
CA PRO A 47 -3.72 -3.75 -5.78
C PRO A 47 -3.30 -2.30 -5.59
N ALA A 48 -3.85 -1.41 -6.42
CA ALA A 48 -3.68 0.03 -6.32
C ALA A 48 -5.05 0.69 -6.38
N PHE A 49 -5.45 1.32 -5.28
CA PHE A 49 -6.72 2.03 -5.19
C PHE A 49 -6.46 3.50 -5.50
N THR A 50 -7.01 3.99 -6.60
CA THR A 50 -6.84 5.39 -7.02
C THR A 50 -8.18 6.10 -7.08
N ALA A 51 -8.17 7.41 -6.79
CA ALA A 51 -9.32 8.27 -7.03
C ALA A 51 -9.31 8.69 -8.51
N ALA A 52 -9.99 7.93 -9.38
CA ALA A 52 -10.06 8.18 -10.82
C ALA A 52 -8.68 8.43 -11.50
N GLY A 53 -7.61 7.80 -10.99
CA GLY A 53 -6.24 7.98 -11.50
C GLY A 53 -5.49 9.22 -11.02
N PHE A 54 -6.08 10.10 -10.22
CA PHE A 54 -5.41 11.32 -9.74
C PHE A 54 -4.37 11.04 -8.65
N PHE A 55 -4.74 10.27 -7.63
CA PHE A 55 -3.86 9.93 -6.51
C PHE A 55 -4.29 8.60 -5.87
N GLU A 56 -3.37 7.99 -5.11
CA GLU A 56 -3.65 6.78 -4.33
C GLU A 56 -4.51 7.06 -3.10
N VAL A 57 -5.53 6.24 -2.90
CA VAL A 57 -6.42 6.28 -1.75
C VAL A 57 -5.82 5.43 -0.63
N ASN A 58 -4.91 6.01 0.14
CA ASN A 58 -4.21 5.36 1.24
C ASN A 58 -4.19 6.23 2.51
N CYS A 59 -3.61 5.73 3.60
CA CYS A 59 -3.56 6.49 4.86
C CYS A 59 -2.66 7.72 4.77
N ARG A 60 -1.64 7.72 3.90
CA ARG A 60 -0.76 8.89 3.70
C ARG A 60 -1.55 10.07 3.14
N THR A 61 -2.44 9.83 2.19
CA THR A 61 -3.31 10.86 1.61
C THR A 61 -4.25 11.44 2.67
N LEU A 62 -4.77 10.61 3.59
CA LEU A 62 -5.59 11.10 4.70
C LEU A 62 -4.79 12.05 5.62
N PHE A 63 -3.58 11.66 6.02
CA PHE A 63 -2.72 12.52 6.85
C PHE A 63 -2.29 13.80 6.11
N ALA A 64 -2.01 13.70 4.81
CA ALA A 64 -1.69 14.87 3.98
C ALA A 64 -2.87 15.85 3.90
N LEU A 65 -4.11 15.36 3.79
CA LEU A 65 -5.31 16.19 3.81
C LEU A 65 -5.43 16.96 5.13
N PHE A 66 -5.28 16.27 6.26
CA PHE A 66 -5.32 16.92 7.58
C PHE A 66 -4.19 17.95 7.73
N GLY A 67 -2.96 17.58 7.38
CA GLY A 67 -1.82 18.50 7.44
C GLY A 67 -2.05 19.75 6.58
N THR A 68 -2.48 19.57 5.34
CA THR A 68 -2.79 20.67 4.41
C THR A 68 -3.91 21.55 4.94
N THR A 69 -5.00 20.94 5.44
CA THR A 69 -6.14 21.68 6.01
C THR A 69 -5.71 22.51 7.22
N THR A 70 -4.95 21.92 8.15
CA THR A 70 -4.41 22.62 9.32
C THR A 70 -3.49 23.77 8.91
N THR A 71 -2.60 23.55 7.93
CA THR A 71 -1.73 24.62 7.41
C THR A 71 -2.54 25.78 6.86
N TYR A 72 -3.56 25.52 6.03
CA TYR A 72 -4.42 26.58 5.50
C TYR A 72 -5.22 27.28 6.59
N PHE A 73 -5.70 26.57 7.62
CA PHE A 73 -6.35 27.22 8.76
C PHE A 73 -5.41 28.18 9.49
N ILE A 74 -4.15 27.77 9.75
CA ILE A 74 -3.15 28.65 10.37
C ILE A 74 -2.94 29.91 9.53
N VAL A 75 -2.74 29.74 8.21
CA VAL A 75 -2.56 30.84 7.28
C VAL A 75 -3.75 31.80 7.31
N ILE A 76 -4.98 31.27 7.21
CA ILE A 76 -6.21 32.08 7.25
C ILE A 76 -6.32 32.86 8.56
N ILE A 77 -6.02 32.22 9.70
CA ILE A 77 -6.05 32.89 11.01
C ILE A 77 -5.01 34.02 11.06
N GLN A 78 -3.80 33.79 10.57
CA GLN A 78 -2.74 34.80 10.52
C GLN A 78 -3.14 36.00 9.65
N PHE A 79 -3.74 35.76 8.48
CA PHE A 79 -4.17 36.84 7.58
C PHE A 79 -5.43 37.57 8.06
N ASN A 80 -6.31 36.93 8.84
CA ASN A 80 -7.50 37.58 9.42
C ASN A 80 -7.19 38.39 10.69
N GLN A 81 -6.03 38.15 11.30
CA GLN A 81 -5.51 38.96 12.42
C GLN A 81 -4.67 40.17 11.93
N MET A 82 -4.41 40.28 10.62
CA MET A 82 -3.80 41.47 10.00
C MET A 82 -4.83 42.51 9.60
#